data_AF-A0A1H2H614-F1
#
_entry.id   AF-A0A1H2H614-F1
#
_cell.length_a   1.000
_cell.length_b   1.000
_cell.length_c   1.000
_cell.angle_alpha   90.00
_cell.angle_beta   90.00
_cell.angle_gamma   90.00
#
_symmetry.space_group_name_H-M   'P 1'
#
loop_
_entity.id
_entity.type
_entity.pdbx_description
1 polymer ?
#
loop_
_entity_poly.entity_id
_entity_poly.type
_entity_poly.pdbx_seq_one_letter_code
_entity_poly.pdbx_strand_id
1 'polypeptide(L)'
;MELDLDLMTQEETGRLELLEAVIRKDLKGFIRVGMALKEIKDKRLYRGKYTTWKDYLKGEWDISRAYGDRYIDAFEVIENLNSSFRKSAPIGALLDEDGPDQNVHHGGHSEEDSDAFEFPFPKNEAQTRPLTLLKPEQQPEAWKMAVRMSGHKVTALAVNKVVQEILEAQLEEDKNGIQQTIIKEVTVPDDFSSQFTRLLEILDMHRKSGWKEFNRKKALEFIKSIEEYLNS
;
A
#
# COMPACT_ATOMS: atom_id res chain seq x y z
N MET A 1 39.97 9.90 16.50
CA MET A 1 39.54 8.52 16.24
C MET A 1 38.20 8.62 15.55
N GLU A 2 38.22 8.87 14.25
CA GLU A 2 37.02 8.82 13.43
C GLU A 2 36.65 7.35 13.30
N LEU A 3 35.52 6.95 13.88
CA LEU A 3 34.96 5.63 13.66
C LEU A 3 34.50 5.57 12.20
N ASP A 4 35.12 4.65 11.47
CA ASP A 4 34.80 4.27 10.10
C ASP A 4 33.40 3.62 10.06
N LEU A 5 32.38 4.48 10.13
CA LEU A 5 30.96 4.10 10.27
C LEU A 5 30.31 3.64 8.95
N ASP A 6 31.09 3.52 7.87
CA ASP A 6 30.57 3.23 6.52
C ASP A 6 31.08 1.91 5.90
N LEU A 7 31.91 1.14 6.62
CA LEU A 7 32.30 -0.21 6.20
C LEU A 7 31.19 -1.22 6.52
N MET A 8 30.65 -1.85 5.48
CA MET A 8 29.79 -3.02 5.65
C MET A 8 30.57 -4.17 6.28
N THR A 9 29.98 -4.82 7.28
CA THR A 9 30.56 -6.03 7.87
C THR A 9 30.51 -7.20 6.88
N GLN A 10 31.33 -8.23 7.12
CA GLN A 10 31.28 -9.47 6.34
C GLN A 10 29.89 -10.13 6.43
N GLU A 11 29.24 -10.04 7.60
CA GLU A 11 27.88 -10.54 7.82
C GLU A 11 26.84 -9.79 6.97
N GLU A 12 26.90 -8.45 6.96
CA GLU A 12 26.00 -7.64 6.13
C GLU A 12 26.20 -7.87 4.64
N THR A 13 27.45 -8.03 4.21
CA THR A 13 27.79 -8.34 2.82
C THR A 13 27.24 -9.70 2.42
N GLY A 14 27.46 -10.73 3.25
CA GLY A 14 26.89 -12.06 3.02
C GLY A 14 25.36 -12.06 3.04
N ARG A 15 24.73 -11.28 3.94
CA ARG A 15 23.27 -11.16 3.99
C ARG A 15 22.72 -10.48 2.73
N LEU A 16 23.38 -9.42 2.24
CA LEU A 16 23.01 -8.78 0.98
C LEU A 16 23.07 -9.80 -0.17
N GLU A 17 24.19 -10.52 -0.33
CA GLU A 17 24.37 -11.51 -1.41
C GLU A 17 23.25 -12.57 -1.43
N LEU A 18 22.85 -13.06 -0.24
CA LEU A 18 21.74 -14.01 -0.12
C LEU A 18 20.40 -13.41 -0.55
N LEU A 19 20.09 -12.19 -0.11
CA LEU A 19 18.84 -11.50 -0.45
C LEU A 19 18.78 -11.19 -1.95
N GLU A 20 19.90 -10.79 -2.56
CA GLU A 20 20.00 -10.58 -4.00
C GLU A 20 19.87 -11.88 -4.79
N ALA A 21 20.39 -13.00 -4.27
CA ALA A 21 20.19 -14.31 -4.87
C ALA A 21 18.70 -14.72 -4.87
N VAL A 22 17.95 -14.40 -3.81
CA VAL A 22 16.50 -14.61 -3.75
C VAL A 22 15.79 -13.80 -4.84
N ILE A 23 16.14 -12.53 -4.99
CA ILE A 23 15.54 -11.64 -6.01
C ILE A 23 15.87 -12.16 -7.42
N ARG A 24 17.12 -12.57 -7.68
CA ARG A 24 17.55 -13.13 -8.97
C ARG A 24 16.83 -14.42 -9.33
N LYS A 25 16.59 -15.29 -8.36
CA LYS A 25 16.00 -16.62 -8.59
C LYS A 25 14.55 -16.52 -9.08
N ASP A 26 13.76 -15.63 -8.50
CA ASP A 26 12.33 -15.54 -8.86
C ASP A 26 11.77 -14.12 -8.71
N LEU A 27 12.02 -13.27 -9.71
CA LEU A 27 11.37 -11.96 -9.82
C LEU A 27 9.84 -12.06 -9.96
N LYS A 28 9.27 -13.22 -10.32
CA LYS A 28 7.81 -13.42 -10.39
C LYS A 28 7.21 -13.73 -9.02
N GLY A 29 8.00 -14.23 -8.08
CA GLY A 29 7.67 -14.45 -6.68
C GLY A 29 7.58 -13.14 -5.91
N PHE A 30 6.59 -12.30 -6.24
CA PHE A 30 6.48 -10.92 -5.75
C PHE A 30 6.55 -10.78 -4.22
N ILE A 31 6.07 -11.78 -3.48
CA ILE A 31 6.15 -11.82 -2.00
C ILE A 31 7.60 -11.98 -1.53
N ARG A 32 8.34 -12.94 -2.10
CA ARG A 32 9.75 -13.20 -1.74
C ARG A 32 10.64 -12.01 -2.13
N VAL A 33 10.39 -11.45 -3.32
CA VAL A 33 11.07 -10.23 -3.79
C VAL A 33 10.78 -9.06 -2.84
N GLY A 34 9.51 -8.84 -2.48
CA GLY A 34 9.11 -7.78 -1.55
C GLY A 34 9.77 -7.90 -0.19
N MET A 35 9.77 -9.11 0.40
CA MET A 35 10.47 -9.41 1.65
C MET A 35 11.96 -9.10 1.57
N ALA A 36 12.63 -9.56 0.51
CA ALA A 36 14.07 -9.35 0.34
C ALA A 36 14.41 -7.87 0.15
N LEU A 37 13.68 -7.17 -0.72
CA LEU A 37 13.86 -5.73 -0.94
C LEU A 37 13.58 -4.92 0.34
N LYS A 38 12.58 -5.32 1.13
CA LYS A 38 12.27 -4.68 2.42
C LYS A 38 13.44 -4.80 3.38
N GLU A 39 13.98 -6.00 3.56
CA GLU A 39 15.12 -6.20 4.46
C GLU A 39 16.36 -5.43 4.00
N ILE A 40 16.69 -5.46 2.70
CA ILE A 40 17.80 -4.69 2.13
C ILE A 40 17.62 -3.19 2.40
N LYS A 41 16.40 -2.67 2.23
CA LYS A 41 16.07 -1.26 2.42
C LYS A 41 16.12 -0.84 3.89
N ASP A 42 15.46 -1.60 4.77
CA ASP A 42 15.34 -1.29 6.20
C ASP A 42 16.69 -1.33 6.91
N LYS A 43 17.53 -2.32 6.57
CA LYS A 43 18.91 -2.44 7.09
C LYS A 43 19.94 -1.63 6.29
N ARG A 44 19.51 -0.93 5.23
CA ARG A 44 20.38 -0.17 4.31
C ARG A 44 21.60 -0.98 3.85
N LEU A 45 21.40 -2.25 3.49
CA LEU A 45 22.49 -3.16 3.10
C LEU A 45 23.15 -2.76 1.78
N TYR A 46 22.51 -1.90 0.98
CA TYR A 46 23.06 -1.39 -0.28
C TYR A 46 24.13 -0.30 -0.10
N ARG A 47 24.33 0.22 1.12
CA ARG A 47 25.13 1.43 1.38
C ARG A 47 26.61 1.29 1.00
N GLY A 48 27.16 0.09 1.00
CA GLY A 48 28.56 -0.15 0.63
C GLY A 48 28.89 0.11 -0.84
N LYS A 49 27.90 0.09 -1.75
CA LYS A 49 28.07 0.37 -3.18
C LYS A 49 27.24 1.56 -3.68
N TYR A 50 26.12 1.85 -3.01
CA TYR A 50 25.13 2.81 -3.47
C TYR A 50 24.74 3.78 -2.36
N THR A 51 24.76 5.08 -2.66
CA THR A 51 24.38 6.11 -1.70
C THR A 51 22.87 6.14 -1.46
N THR A 52 22.06 5.84 -2.48
CA THR A 52 20.60 5.90 -2.39
C THR A 52 19.94 4.60 -2.79
N TRP A 53 18.78 4.34 -2.19
CA TRP A 53 17.91 3.20 -2.54
C TRP A 53 17.54 3.18 -4.03
N LYS A 54 17.34 4.36 -4.62
CA LYS A 54 17.03 4.50 -6.05
C LYS A 54 18.19 4.02 -6.92
N ASP A 55 19.42 4.39 -6.55
CA ASP A 55 20.61 4.03 -7.34
C ASP A 55 20.91 2.54 -7.24
N TYR A 56 20.70 1.95 -6.06
CA TYR A 56 20.75 0.50 -5.87
C TYR A 56 19.76 -0.22 -6.79
N LEU A 57 18.48 0.17 -6.74
CA LEU A 57 17.43 -0.45 -7.55
C LEU A 57 17.70 -0.32 -9.05
N LYS A 58 18.21 0.84 -9.48
CA LYS A 58 18.54 1.08 -10.88
C LYS A 58 19.81 0.33 -11.30
N GLY A 59 20.82 0.25 -10.44
CA GLY A 59 22.12 -0.33 -10.73
C GLY A 59 22.11 -1.86 -10.80
N GLU A 60 21.49 -2.51 -9.81
CA GLU A 60 21.51 -3.98 -9.70
C GLU A 60 20.36 -4.65 -10.48
N TRP A 61 19.22 -3.94 -10.63
CA TRP A 61 17.98 -4.55 -11.13
C TRP A 61 17.36 -3.85 -12.34
N ASP A 62 17.92 -2.72 -12.78
CA ASP A 62 17.38 -1.86 -13.84
C ASP A 62 15.93 -1.37 -13.59
N ILE A 63 15.45 -1.38 -12.35
CA ILE A 63 14.07 -0.97 -12.00
C ILE A 63 14.01 0.40 -11.36
N SER A 64 12.86 1.07 -11.54
CA SER A 64 12.60 2.33 -10.86
C SER A 64 12.34 2.12 -9.36
N ARG A 65 12.60 3.16 -8.55
CA ARG A 65 12.23 3.19 -7.13
C ARG A 65 10.76 2.79 -6.90
N ALA A 66 9.85 3.36 -7.69
CA ALA A 66 8.43 3.08 -7.57
C ALA A 66 8.08 1.61 -7.87
N TYR A 67 8.84 0.95 -8.76
CA TYR A 67 8.64 -0.47 -9.05
C TYR A 67 9.16 -1.36 -7.91
N GLY A 68 10.32 -1.02 -7.33
CA GLY A 68 10.86 -1.71 -6.16
C GLY A 68 9.97 -1.55 -4.91
N ASP A 69 9.51 -0.33 -4.64
CA ASP A 69 8.63 -0.06 -3.49
C ASP A 69 7.28 -0.81 -3.61
N ARG A 70 6.74 -0.99 -4.82
CA ARG A 70 5.51 -1.80 -5.01
C ARG A 70 5.62 -3.25 -4.54
N TYR A 71 6.78 -3.88 -4.71
CA TYR A 71 7.00 -5.23 -4.18
C TYR A 71 6.99 -5.24 -2.65
N ILE A 72 7.61 -4.23 -2.04
CA ILE A 72 7.63 -4.05 -0.58
C ILE A 72 6.20 -3.84 -0.08
N ASP A 73 5.45 -2.91 -0.68
CA ASP A 73 4.07 -2.61 -0.32
C ASP A 73 3.18 -3.87 -0.43
N ALA A 74 3.37 -4.66 -1.49
CA ALA A 74 2.63 -5.91 -1.69
C ALA A 74 2.93 -6.95 -0.62
N PHE A 75 4.21 -7.09 -0.23
CA PHE A 75 4.61 -7.97 0.86
C PHE A 75 3.98 -7.53 2.20
N GLU A 76 4.01 -6.24 2.51
CA GLU A 76 3.44 -5.70 3.75
C GLU A 76 1.92 -5.93 3.81
N VAL A 77 1.20 -5.78 2.69
CA VAL A 77 -0.22 -6.14 2.62
C VAL A 77 -0.42 -7.62 2.96
N ILE A 78 0.35 -8.53 2.37
CA ILE A 78 0.26 -9.97 2.67
C ILE A 78 0.53 -10.25 4.15
N GLU A 79 1.50 -9.58 4.75
CA GLU A 79 1.83 -9.71 6.17
C GLU A 79 0.67 -9.26 7.07
N ASN A 80 0.01 -8.13 6.73
CA ASN A 80 -1.18 -7.63 7.43
C ASN A 80 -2.35 -8.61 7.31
N LEU A 81 -2.60 -9.13 6.12
CA LEU A 81 -3.62 -10.16 5.88
C LEU A 81 -3.33 -11.42 6.71
N ASN A 82 -2.09 -11.90 6.68
CA ASN A 82 -1.70 -13.11 7.40
C ASN A 82 -1.83 -12.95 8.92
N SER A 83 -1.38 -11.82 9.47
CA SER A 83 -1.49 -11.50 10.90
C SER A 83 -2.94 -11.45 11.37
N SER A 84 -3.86 -11.03 10.49
CA SER A 84 -5.30 -11.03 10.77
C SER A 84 -5.92 -12.43 10.68
N PHE A 85 -5.50 -13.26 9.71
CA PHE A 85 -6.08 -14.59 9.47
C PHE A 85 -5.54 -15.67 10.40
N ARG A 86 -4.28 -15.56 10.82
CA ARG A 86 -3.61 -16.50 11.73
C ARG A 86 -3.27 -15.75 13.01
N LYS A 87 -4.14 -15.81 14.03
CA LYS A 87 -3.71 -15.48 15.40
C LYS A 87 -2.53 -16.42 15.73
N SER A 88 -1.32 -15.86 15.76
CA SER A 88 0.00 -16.45 16.08
C SER A 88 0.60 -17.52 15.14
N ALA A 89 1.45 -17.10 14.18
CA ALA A 89 2.75 -17.73 13.88
C ALA A 89 3.57 -16.87 12.88
N PRO A 90 4.87 -16.61 13.11
CA PRO A 90 5.71 -15.86 12.18
C PRO A 90 6.06 -16.66 10.92
N ILE A 91 6.19 -15.95 9.79
CA ILE A 91 6.40 -16.48 8.42
C ILE A 91 7.66 -17.35 8.28
N GLY A 92 8.67 -17.16 9.14
CA GLY A 92 9.95 -17.88 9.07
C GLY A 92 9.84 -19.41 9.10
N ALA A 93 8.73 -19.97 9.60
CA ALA A 93 8.51 -21.42 9.68
C ALA A 93 7.87 -22.04 8.41
N LEU A 94 7.49 -21.24 7.40
CA LEU A 94 6.77 -21.70 6.20
C LEU A 94 7.67 -21.89 4.96
N LEU A 95 8.98 -21.69 5.09
CA LEU A 95 9.92 -21.72 3.96
C LEU A 95 11.00 -22.81 4.05
N ASP A 96 10.95 -23.68 5.06
CA ASP A 96 11.80 -24.87 5.12
C ASP A 96 11.11 -26.07 4.46
N GLU A 97 11.80 -26.62 3.47
CA GLU A 97 11.61 -27.89 2.75
C GLU A 97 10.50 -27.98 1.67
N ASP A 98 10.94 -27.93 0.40
CA ASP A 98 10.33 -28.60 -0.76
C ASP A 98 8.81 -28.40 -1.04
N GLY A 99 8.33 -27.15 -0.94
CA GLY A 99 6.99 -26.78 -1.42
C GLY A 99 6.93 -26.58 -2.96
N PRO A 100 5.84 -27.00 -3.64
CA PRO A 100 5.80 -27.09 -5.10
C PRO A 100 5.90 -25.70 -5.74
N ASP A 101 6.59 -25.61 -6.87
CA ASP A 101 6.71 -24.42 -7.73
C ASP A 101 5.33 -23.80 -8.04
N GLN A 102 4.86 -22.91 -7.16
CA GLN A 102 3.64 -22.14 -7.39
C GLN A 102 3.98 -20.85 -8.14
N ASN A 103 4.45 -20.99 -9.38
CA ASN A 103 4.27 -20.00 -10.45
C ASN A 103 4.85 -20.53 -11.77
N VAL A 104 4.06 -21.28 -12.56
CA VAL A 104 3.33 -20.84 -13.78
C VAL A 104 2.62 -22.08 -14.35
N HIS A 105 1.29 -22.17 -14.28
CA HIS A 105 0.55 -23.02 -15.23
C HIS A 105 -0.79 -22.39 -15.63
N HIS A 106 -0.97 -22.24 -16.93
CA HIS A 106 -2.25 -21.90 -17.56
C HIS A 106 -3.08 -23.17 -17.70
N GLY A 107 -4.28 -23.18 -17.12
CA GLY A 107 -5.37 -24.09 -17.50
C GLY A 107 -5.33 -25.49 -16.89
N GLY A 108 -6.46 -25.89 -16.28
CA GLY A 108 -6.83 -27.29 -16.06
C GLY A 108 -6.66 -27.82 -14.63
N HIS A 109 -7.82 -27.99 -13.96
CA HIS A 109 -8.18 -28.94 -12.89
C HIS A 109 -7.27 -29.06 -11.64
N SER A 110 -7.78 -29.06 -10.41
CA SER A 110 -8.86 -29.91 -9.90
C SER A 110 -9.51 -29.30 -8.65
N GLU A 111 -10.83 -29.42 -8.58
CA GLU A 111 -11.63 -29.28 -7.38
C GLU A 111 -11.41 -30.56 -6.57
N GLU A 112 -10.59 -30.53 -5.52
CA GLU A 112 -10.53 -31.53 -4.44
C GLU A 112 -9.28 -31.25 -3.59
N ASP A 113 -9.38 -30.28 -2.67
CA ASP A 113 -8.65 -30.28 -1.40
C ASP A 113 -9.33 -29.27 -0.47
N SER A 114 -10.18 -29.82 0.39
CA SER A 114 -11.11 -29.16 1.29
C SER A 114 -10.44 -28.60 2.55
N ASP A 115 -10.97 -27.45 3.00
CA ASP A 115 -11.05 -26.98 4.40
C ASP A 115 -9.95 -26.08 5.02
N ALA A 116 -8.94 -25.58 4.29
CA ALA A 116 -7.88 -24.76 4.92
C ALA A 116 -7.89 -23.24 4.67
N PHE A 117 -8.72 -22.67 3.80
CA PHE A 117 -8.74 -21.19 3.60
C PHE A 117 -10.14 -20.66 3.28
N GLU A 118 -10.87 -20.21 4.31
CA GLU A 118 -12.10 -19.41 4.16
C GLU A 118 -11.86 -18.12 3.33
N PHE A 119 -10.60 -17.66 3.26
CA PHE A 119 -10.18 -16.51 2.46
C PHE A 119 -8.87 -16.81 1.70
N PRO A 120 -8.88 -16.87 0.36
CA PRO A 120 -7.66 -17.07 -0.43
C PRO A 120 -6.74 -15.85 -0.34
N PHE A 121 -5.42 -16.06 -0.34
CA PHE A 121 -4.46 -14.95 -0.42
C PHE A 121 -4.38 -14.34 -1.83
N PRO A 122 -3.96 -13.06 -1.96
CA PRO A 122 -3.63 -12.46 -3.24
C PRO A 122 -2.59 -13.28 -4.01
N LYS A 123 -2.89 -13.56 -5.28
CA LYS A 123 -2.06 -14.33 -6.21
C LYS A 123 -1.06 -13.47 -6.99
N ASN A 124 -1.25 -12.15 -7.03
CA ASN A 124 -0.33 -11.23 -7.69
C ASN A 124 -0.30 -9.84 -7.01
N GLU A 125 0.78 -9.09 -7.27
CA GLU A 125 0.97 -7.71 -6.78
C GLU A 125 -0.19 -6.78 -7.18
N ALA A 126 -0.77 -6.98 -8.36
CA ALA A 126 -1.85 -6.11 -8.83
C ALA A 126 -3.09 -6.18 -7.93
N GLN A 127 -3.35 -7.32 -7.27
CA GLN A 127 -4.45 -7.48 -6.31
C GLN A 127 -4.17 -6.80 -4.96
N THR A 128 -2.91 -6.68 -4.53
CA THR A 128 -2.55 -6.02 -3.27
C THR A 128 -2.50 -4.50 -3.41
N ARG A 129 -2.17 -4.00 -4.60
CA ARG A 129 -1.94 -2.58 -4.87
C ARG A 129 -3.08 -1.64 -4.43
N PRO A 130 -4.38 -1.95 -4.62
CA PRO A 130 -5.43 -1.06 -4.13
C PRO A 130 -5.47 -1.00 -2.60
N LEU A 131 -5.14 -2.09 -1.90
CA LEU A 131 -5.20 -2.15 -0.43
C LEU A 131 -4.16 -1.24 0.24
N THR A 132 -3.09 -0.86 -0.45
CA THR A 132 -2.07 0.06 0.08
C THR A 132 -2.60 1.47 0.35
N LEU A 133 -3.79 1.81 -0.20
CA LEU A 133 -4.48 3.06 0.08
C LEU A 133 -5.18 3.07 1.45
N LEU A 134 -5.38 1.89 2.05
CA LEU A 134 -6.04 1.72 3.35
C LEU A 134 -4.99 1.59 4.46
N LYS A 135 -5.40 1.95 5.67
CA LYS A 135 -4.59 1.69 6.87
C LYS A 135 -4.37 0.19 7.06
N PRO A 136 -3.24 -0.27 7.61
CA PRO A 136 -2.92 -1.69 7.79
C PRO A 136 -4.04 -2.51 8.42
N GLU A 137 -4.76 -1.94 9.38
CA GLU A 137 -5.84 -2.60 10.12
C GLU A 137 -7.10 -2.83 9.28
N GLN A 138 -7.28 -2.05 8.21
CA GLN A 138 -8.46 -2.08 7.34
C GLN A 138 -8.27 -3.03 6.14
N GLN A 139 -7.02 -3.32 5.78
CA GLN A 139 -6.68 -4.17 4.63
C GLN A 139 -7.29 -5.59 4.73
N PRO A 140 -7.29 -6.27 5.89
CA PRO A 140 -7.90 -7.59 6.01
C PRO A 140 -9.40 -7.60 5.76
N GLU A 141 -10.14 -6.64 6.33
CA GLU A 141 -11.59 -6.59 6.14
C GLU A 141 -11.96 -6.21 4.71
N ALA A 142 -11.23 -5.27 4.10
CA ALA A 142 -11.40 -4.94 2.69
C ALA A 142 -11.16 -6.14 1.78
N TRP A 143 -10.12 -6.95 2.05
CA TRP A 143 -9.87 -8.18 1.31
C TRP A 143 -10.98 -9.22 1.50
N LYS A 144 -11.44 -9.46 2.74
CA LYS A 144 -12.56 -10.37 3.02
C LYS A 144 -13.83 -9.95 2.27
N MET A 145 -14.13 -8.65 2.21
CA MET A 145 -15.26 -8.13 1.46
C MET A 145 -15.10 -8.38 -0.05
N ALA A 146 -13.91 -8.13 -0.62
CA ALA A 146 -13.63 -8.40 -2.03
C ALA A 146 -13.78 -9.90 -2.38
N VAL A 147 -13.32 -10.80 -1.49
CA VAL A 147 -13.50 -12.26 -1.62
C VAL A 147 -14.99 -12.62 -1.60
N ARG A 148 -15.77 -12.11 -0.65
CA ARG A 148 -17.22 -12.40 -0.55
C ARG A 148 -17.99 -11.94 -1.79
N MET A 149 -17.60 -10.79 -2.37
CA MET A 149 -18.26 -10.24 -3.56
C MET A 149 -17.86 -10.94 -4.86
N SER A 150 -16.63 -11.46 -4.95
CA SER A 150 -16.06 -12.03 -6.19
C SER A 150 -15.98 -13.56 -6.18
N GLY A 151 -16.24 -14.19 -5.04
CA GLY A 151 -15.97 -15.60 -4.79
C GLY A 151 -14.47 -15.93 -4.92
N HIS A 152 -14.17 -17.10 -5.50
CA HIS A 152 -12.81 -17.62 -5.60
C HIS A 152 -11.93 -16.93 -6.66
N LYS A 153 -12.51 -16.08 -7.53
CA LYS A 153 -11.78 -15.34 -8.59
C LYS A 153 -11.70 -13.86 -8.27
N VAL A 154 -11.01 -13.52 -7.19
CA VAL A 154 -10.78 -12.11 -6.82
C VAL A 154 -9.90 -11.44 -7.89
N THR A 155 -10.38 -10.37 -8.50
CA THR A 155 -9.61 -9.58 -9.48
C THR A 155 -9.13 -8.28 -8.85
N ALA A 156 -8.03 -7.71 -9.36
CA ALA A 156 -7.56 -6.40 -8.89
C ALA A 156 -8.62 -5.30 -9.01
N LEU A 157 -9.49 -5.37 -10.03
CA LEU A 157 -10.60 -4.45 -10.22
C LEU A 157 -11.64 -4.57 -9.10
N ALA A 158 -11.98 -5.80 -8.71
CA ALA A 158 -12.93 -6.04 -7.62
C ALA A 158 -12.40 -5.53 -6.28
N VAL A 159 -11.12 -5.77 -5.99
CA VAL A 159 -10.46 -5.23 -4.80
C VAL A 159 -10.49 -3.71 -4.82
N ASN A 160 -10.15 -3.10 -5.96
CA ASN A 160 -10.18 -1.64 -6.10
C ASN A 160 -11.57 -1.08 -5.85
N LYS A 161 -12.62 -1.71 -6.37
CA LYS A 161 -14.01 -1.27 -6.15
C LYS A 161 -14.35 -1.20 -4.64
N VAL A 162 -14.04 -2.27 -3.91
CA VAL A 162 -14.27 -2.31 -2.44
C VAL A 162 -13.46 -1.24 -1.72
N VAL A 163 -12.19 -1.07 -2.08
CA VAL A 163 -11.33 -0.03 -1.47
C VAL A 163 -11.90 1.37 -1.72
N GLN A 164 -12.36 1.67 -2.93
CA GLN A 164 -12.96 2.98 -3.22
C GLN A 164 -14.25 3.19 -2.42
N GLU A 165 -15.11 2.17 -2.28
CA GLU A 165 -16.32 2.27 -1.45
C GLU A 165 -15.98 2.57 0.02
N ILE A 166 -14.94 1.94 0.58
CA ILE A 166 -14.46 2.20 1.95
C ILE A 166 -13.93 3.63 2.09
N LEU A 167 -13.12 4.09 1.13
CA LEU A 167 -12.57 5.45 1.15
C LEU A 167 -13.67 6.50 1.01
N GLU A 168 -14.65 6.27 0.15
CA GLU A 168 -15.80 7.17 -0.01
C GLU A 168 -16.64 7.25 1.28
N ALA A 169 -16.91 6.12 1.92
CA ALA A 169 -17.62 6.10 3.21
C ALA A 169 -16.87 6.87 4.31
N GLN A 170 -15.55 6.70 4.41
CA GLN A 170 -14.72 7.46 5.37
C GLN A 170 -14.76 8.96 5.11
N LEU A 171 -14.69 9.37 3.84
CA LEU A 171 -14.78 10.79 3.48
C LEU A 171 -16.12 11.40 3.88
N GLU A 172 -17.23 10.66 3.73
CA GLU A 172 -18.56 11.13 4.15
C GLU A 172 -18.71 11.15 5.69
N GLU A 173 -18.15 10.17 6.41
CA GLU A 173 -18.08 10.19 7.87
C GLU A 173 -17.27 11.39 8.40
N ASP A 174 -16.09 11.65 7.80
CA ASP A 174 -15.23 12.78 8.16
C ASP A 174 -15.94 14.11 7.90
N LYS A 175 -16.62 14.26 6.74
CA LYS A 175 -17.43 15.46 6.44
C LYS A 175 -18.53 15.66 7.49
N ASN A 176 -19.28 14.61 7.82
CA ASN A 176 -20.36 14.66 8.79
C ASN A 176 -19.84 14.99 10.20
N GLY A 177 -18.71 14.42 10.60
CA GLY A 177 -18.04 14.71 11.87
C GLY A 177 -17.58 16.16 11.97
N ILE A 178 -16.94 16.68 10.91
CA ILE A 178 -16.54 18.09 10.83
C ILE A 178 -17.77 19.01 10.90
N GLN A 179 -18.83 18.72 10.14
CA GLN A 179 -20.07 19.49 10.17
C GLN A 179 -20.69 19.51 11.57
N GLN A 180 -20.78 18.36 12.25
CA GLN A 180 -21.34 18.29 13.61
C GLN A 180 -20.50 19.05 14.65
N THR A 181 -19.18 19.01 14.54
CA THR A 181 -18.27 19.77 15.43
C THR A 181 -18.39 21.27 15.17
N ILE A 182 -18.39 21.71 13.90
CA ILE A 182 -18.57 23.11 13.53
C ILE A 182 -19.92 23.64 14.03
N ILE A 183 -21.02 22.89 13.84
CA ILE A 183 -22.37 23.29 14.27
C ILE A 183 -22.48 23.43 15.80
N LYS A 184 -21.73 22.63 16.57
CA LYS A 184 -21.79 22.66 18.05
C LYS A 184 -20.92 23.73 18.68
N GLU A 185 -19.75 24.01 18.11
CA GLU A 185 -18.76 24.90 18.74
C GLU A 185 -18.68 26.29 18.09
N VAL A 186 -19.16 26.45 16.87
CA VAL A 186 -19.10 27.73 16.14
C VAL A 186 -20.49 28.11 15.65
N THR A 187 -21.09 29.14 16.25
CA THR A 187 -22.28 29.79 15.68
C THR A 187 -21.83 30.59 14.46
N VAL A 188 -21.70 29.93 13.32
CA VAL A 188 -21.37 30.59 12.06
C VAL A 188 -22.64 31.24 11.50
N PRO A 189 -22.62 32.50 11.05
CA PRO A 189 -23.77 33.10 10.38
C PRO A 189 -24.26 32.24 9.20
N ASP A 190 -25.57 32.07 9.05
CA ASP A 190 -26.18 31.20 8.03
C ASP A 190 -25.69 31.49 6.61
N ASP A 191 -25.45 32.77 6.30
CA ASP A 191 -24.93 33.20 5.00
C ASP A 191 -23.49 32.69 4.76
N PHE A 192 -22.65 32.65 5.78
CA PHE A 192 -21.30 32.10 5.66
C PHE A 192 -21.32 30.58 5.46
N SER A 193 -22.13 29.86 6.24
CA SER A 193 -22.27 28.41 6.11
C SER A 193 -22.75 28.02 4.70
N SER A 194 -23.70 28.78 4.15
CA SER A 194 -24.21 28.60 2.79
C SER A 194 -23.14 28.85 1.73
N GLN A 195 -22.36 29.93 1.86
CA GLN A 195 -21.27 30.24 0.92
C GLN A 195 -20.13 29.22 0.99
N PHE A 196 -19.78 28.76 2.19
CA PHE A 196 -18.73 27.76 2.38
C PHE A 196 -19.15 26.37 1.86
N THR A 197 -20.40 25.97 2.09
CA THR A 197 -20.95 24.73 1.54
C THR A 197 -20.91 24.72 0.02
N ARG A 198 -21.29 25.83 -0.62
CA ARG A 198 -21.21 25.98 -2.08
C ARG A 198 -19.77 25.88 -2.59
N LEU A 199 -18.79 26.42 -1.85
CA LEU A 199 -17.38 26.27 -2.18
C LEU A 199 -16.94 24.79 -2.13
N LEU A 200 -17.35 24.06 -1.08
CA LEU A 200 -17.03 22.64 -0.93
C LEU A 200 -17.67 21.78 -2.03
N GLU A 201 -18.90 22.06 -2.43
CA GLU A 201 -19.57 21.38 -3.55
C GLU A 201 -18.81 21.56 -4.87
N ILE A 202 -18.36 22.79 -5.15
CA ILE A 202 -17.54 23.08 -6.34
C ILE A 202 -16.24 22.27 -6.28
N LEU A 203 -15.58 22.21 -5.13
CA LEU A 203 -14.34 21.44 -4.96
C LEU A 203 -14.58 19.93 -5.12
N ASP A 204 -15.67 19.37 -4.57
CA ASP A 204 -16.00 17.95 -4.71
C ASP A 204 -16.36 17.57 -6.16
N MET A 205 -17.09 18.45 -6.86
CA MET A 205 -17.39 18.27 -8.29
C MET A 205 -16.10 18.18 -9.12
N HIS A 206 -15.14 19.08 -8.89
CA HIS A 206 -13.86 19.06 -9.60
C HIS A 206 -12.96 17.91 -9.18
N ARG A 207 -13.02 17.48 -7.92
CA ARG A 207 -12.36 16.25 -7.47
C ARG A 207 -12.89 15.03 -8.23
N LYS A 208 -14.22 14.89 -8.36
CA LYS A 208 -14.88 13.81 -9.10
C LYS A 208 -14.56 13.83 -10.60
N SER A 209 -14.36 15.01 -11.20
CA SER A 209 -13.91 15.13 -12.59
C SER A 209 -12.40 14.89 -12.78
N GLY A 210 -11.67 14.57 -11.70
CA GLY A 210 -10.24 14.32 -11.74
C GLY A 210 -9.40 15.57 -11.94
N TRP A 211 -9.90 16.74 -11.51
CA TRP A 211 -9.24 18.05 -11.62
C TRP A 211 -8.92 18.47 -13.06
N LYS A 212 -9.59 17.89 -14.06
CA LYS A 212 -9.30 18.13 -15.49
C LYS A 212 -9.47 19.59 -15.90
N GLU A 213 -10.39 20.31 -15.26
CA GLU A 213 -10.75 21.70 -15.58
C GLU A 213 -10.20 22.72 -14.58
N PHE A 214 -9.58 22.26 -13.48
CA PHE A 214 -9.19 23.13 -12.36
C PHE A 214 -7.79 22.80 -11.85
N ASN A 215 -6.92 23.80 -11.81
CA ASN A 215 -5.54 23.63 -11.39
C ASN A 215 -5.46 23.41 -9.87
N ARG A 216 -5.26 22.15 -9.47
CA ARG A 216 -5.11 21.72 -8.07
C ARG A 216 -4.10 22.57 -7.28
N LYS A 217 -3.01 23.04 -7.90
CA LYS A 217 -2.00 23.86 -7.23
C LYS A 217 -2.56 25.24 -6.86
N LYS A 218 -3.30 25.88 -7.77
CA LYS A 218 -3.96 27.16 -7.50
C LYS A 218 -5.04 27.05 -6.43
N ALA A 219 -5.77 25.94 -6.39
CA ALA A 219 -6.73 25.64 -5.34
C ALA A 219 -6.08 25.63 -3.95
N LEU A 220 -4.94 24.96 -3.83
CA LEU A 220 -4.18 24.86 -2.59
C LEU A 220 -3.55 26.19 -2.20
N GLU A 221 -3.04 26.97 -3.15
CA GLU A 221 -2.54 28.32 -2.91
C GLU A 221 -3.65 29.24 -2.38
N PHE A 222 -4.86 29.15 -2.94
CA PHE A 222 -6.02 29.89 -2.45
C PHE A 222 -6.41 29.50 -1.01
N ILE A 223 -6.49 28.20 -0.71
CA ILE A 223 -6.78 27.71 0.65
C ILE A 223 -5.71 28.21 1.64
N LYS A 224 -4.44 28.14 1.27
CA LYS A 224 -3.34 28.66 2.09
C LYS A 224 -3.46 30.17 2.32
N SER A 225 -3.86 30.95 1.32
CA SER A 225 -4.04 32.39 1.48
C SER A 225 -5.17 32.72 2.47
N ILE A 226 -6.22 31.89 2.54
CA ILE A 226 -7.28 32.02 3.54
C ILE A 226 -6.74 31.68 4.93
N GLU A 227 -5.96 30.60 5.05
CA GLU A 227 -5.34 30.18 6.31
C GLU A 227 -4.37 31.25 6.85
N GLU A 228 -3.57 31.87 5.98
CA GLU A 228 -2.68 32.99 6.33
C GLU A 228 -3.46 34.22 6.80
N TYR A 229 -4.56 34.56 6.11
CA TYR A 229 -5.44 35.68 6.48
C TYR A 229 -6.15 35.47 7.82
N LEU A 230 -6.52 34.23 8.15
CA LEU A 230 -7.17 33.91 9.43
C LEU A 230 -6.19 33.91 10.62
N ASN A 231 -4.89 33.77 10.36
CA ASN A 231 -3.83 33.73 11.39
C ASN A 231 -3.09 35.07 11.56
N SER A 232 -3.45 36.11 10.79
CA SER A 232 -2.89 37.47 10.86
C SER A 232 -3.74 38.40 11.69
#